data_AF-A0A1V1WBT9-F1
#
_entry.id   AF-A0A1V1WBT9-F1
#
_cell.length_a   1.000
_cell.length_b   1.000
_cell.length_c   1.000
_cell.angle_alpha   90.00
_cell.angle_beta   90.00
_cell.angle_gamma   90.00
#
_symmetry.space_group_name_H-M   'P 1'
#
loop_
_entity.id
_entity.type
_entity.pdbx_description
1 polymer ?
#
loop_
_entity_poly.entity_id
_entity_poly.type
_entity_poly.pdbx_seq_one_letter_code
_entity_poly.pdbx_strand_id
1 'polypeptide(L)'
;MPSDQSSMFNVNFTLYKIIGVWSGNPPWKYYKYYSFVYLFVTFVIFNMLFTLNLLYIPPKIESYIGEGVFYFVEITIATKIWTILFMRDKLIDAIKIIDCDEFIGDYENKDGILYKMNVGFRLGRKLYATLLNTLFVADVIVPIFFNLVRGTRPKLPISNYYFLSDEQRESGVIFWCIYSYQSMGIYCHMMYNISVDSLIAGLLVITIAQLRLLNHNLRNLKLSEEERKLPYEIQDK
;
A
#
# COMPACT_ATOMS: atom_id res chain seq x y z
N MET A 1 -26.12 -14.20 5.64
CA MET A 1 -24.69 -14.47 5.39
C MET A 1 -23.96 -13.20 5.76
N PRO A 2 -22.97 -13.24 6.67
CA PRO A 2 -22.18 -12.04 6.98
C PRO A 2 -21.62 -11.52 5.67
N SER A 3 -21.78 -10.22 5.42
CA SER A 3 -21.46 -9.65 4.13
C SER A 3 -19.95 -9.76 3.89
N ASP A 4 -19.53 -10.50 2.87
CA ASP A 4 -18.10 -10.69 2.50
C ASP A 4 -17.52 -9.43 1.83
N GLN A 5 -17.73 -8.26 2.44
CA GLN A 5 -17.29 -6.98 1.88
C GLN A 5 -15.79 -6.80 2.04
N SER A 6 -15.24 -7.28 3.16
CA SER A 6 -13.81 -7.24 3.41
C SER A 6 -12.99 -7.99 2.36
N SER A 7 -13.61 -8.86 1.55
CA SER A 7 -12.98 -9.51 0.40
C SER A 7 -12.28 -8.53 -0.56
N MET A 8 -12.74 -7.28 -0.63
CA MET A 8 -12.08 -6.24 -1.45
C MET A 8 -10.64 -5.94 -0.99
N PHE A 9 -10.33 -6.21 0.29
CA PHE A 9 -9.00 -6.03 0.88
C PHE A 9 -8.14 -7.28 0.80
N ASN A 10 -8.64 -8.42 0.31
CA ASN A 10 -7.86 -9.66 0.23
C ASN A 10 -6.52 -9.49 -0.48
N VAL A 11 -6.50 -8.70 -1.56
CA VAL A 11 -5.26 -8.42 -2.28
C VAL A 11 -4.30 -7.56 -1.44
N ASN A 12 -4.79 -6.64 -0.60
CA ASN A 12 -3.93 -5.89 0.34
C ASN A 12 -3.32 -6.81 1.38
N PHE A 13 -4.13 -7.63 2.05
CA PHE A 13 -3.64 -8.55 3.07
C PHE A 13 -2.73 -9.64 2.50
N THR A 14 -2.96 -10.06 1.25
CA THR A 14 -2.04 -10.96 0.55
C THR A 14 -0.69 -10.29 0.31
N LEU A 15 -0.68 -9.04 -0.17
CA LEU A 15 0.57 -8.29 -0.33
C LEU A 15 1.27 -8.08 1.02
N TYR A 16 0.54 -7.69 2.07
CA TYR A 16 1.11 -7.55 3.42
C TYR A 16 1.71 -8.85 3.95
N LYS A 17 1.12 -10.00 3.60
CA LYS A 17 1.66 -11.30 3.95
C LYS A 17 2.98 -11.57 3.24
N ILE A 18 3.06 -11.27 1.93
CA ILE A 18 4.27 -11.42 1.13
C ILE A 18 5.38 -10.48 1.60
N ILE A 19 5.05 -9.24 1.95
CA ILE A 19 6.05 -8.25 2.40
C ILE A 19 6.34 -8.32 3.91
N GLY A 20 5.97 -9.41 4.58
CA GLY A 20 6.34 -9.65 5.97
C GLY A 20 5.64 -8.76 7.01
N VAL A 21 4.64 -7.95 6.65
CA VAL A 21 3.96 -7.03 7.58
C VAL A 21 2.76 -7.69 8.27
N TRP A 22 2.13 -8.68 7.63
CA TRP A 22 0.90 -9.29 8.14
C TRP A 22 0.92 -10.81 8.17
N SER A 23 0.86 -11.38 9.38
CA SER A 23 0.95 -12.83 9.55
C SER A 23 -0.26 -13.63 9.05
N GLY A 24 -1.37 -12.96 8.77
CA GLY A 24 -2.65 -13.63 8.51
C GLY A 24 -3.16 -14.40 9.72
N ASN A 25 -4.27 -15.12 9.53
CA ASN A 25 -4.87 -15.98 10.55
C ASN A 25 -5.36 -17.30 9.91
N PRO A 26 -4.84 -18.48 10.31
CA PRO A 26 -3.74 -18.70 11.24
C PRO A 26 -2.36 -18.46 10.59
N PRO A 27 -1.38 -17.93 11.34
CA PRO A 27 -0.04 -17.70 10.82
C PRO A 27 0.74 -19.01 10.69
N TRP A 28 1.50 -19.14 9.59
CA TRP A 28 2.42 -20.27 9.41
C TRP A 28 3.50 -20.25 10.50
N LYS A 29 3.90 -21.42 11.02
CA LYS A 29 4.79 -21.55 12.20
C LYS A 29 6.10 -20.75 12.07
N TYR A 30 6.65 -20.66 10.86
CA TYR A 30 7.90 -19.94 10.58
C TYR A 30 7.70 -18.50 10.07
N TYR A 31 6.45 -18.04 9.94
CA TYR A 31 6.15 -16.71 9.41
C TYR A 31 6.78 -15.60 10.25
N LYS A 32 6.84 -15.76 11.58
CA LYS A 32 7.45 -14.75 12.47
C LYS A 32 8.94 -14.54 12.15
N TYR A 33 9.68 -15.61 11.91
CA TYR A 33 11.10 -15.53 11.55
C TYR A 33 11.27 -14.94 10.15
N TYR A 34 10.46 -15.39 9.19
CA TYR A 34 10.44 -14.85 7.85
C TYR A 34 10.17 -13.34 7.84
N SER A 35 9.09 -12.90 8.51
CA SER A 35 8.70 -11.50 8.65
C SER A 35 9.82 -10.67 9.26
N PHE A 36 10.43 -11.14 10.34
CA PHE A 36 11.55 -10.45 10.99
C PHE A 36 12.74 -10.29 10.04
N VAL A 37 13.21 -11.37 9.41
CA VAL A 37 14.35 -11.33 8.48
C VAL A 37 14.04 -10.45 7.27
N TYR A 38 12.84 -10.58 6.71
CA TYR A 38 12.42 -9.80 5.55
C TYR A 38 12.40 -8.31 5.86
N LEU A 39 11.74 -7.89 6.96
CA LEU A 39 11.71 -6.49 7.37
C LEU A 39 13.10 -5.98 7.74
N PHE A 40 13.92 -6.78 8.41
CA PHE A 40 15.28 -6.38 8.75
C PHE A 40 16.11 -6.09 7.49
N VAL A 41 16.09 -6.98 6.48
CA VAL A 41 16.90 -6.82 5.26
C VAL A 41 16.34 -5.75 4.32
N THR A 42 15.02 -5.73 4.10
CA THR A 42 14.39 -4.87 3.09
C THR A 42 14.05 -3.47 3.62
N PHE A 43 13.84 -3.33 4.92
CA PHE A 43 13.43 -2.06 5.52
C PHE A 43 14.54 -1.47 6.41
N VAL A 44 15.04 -2.20 7.40
CA VAL A 44 16.03 -1.66 8.35
C VAL A 44 17.40 -1.42 7.70
N ILE A 45 17.99 -2.45 7.08
CA ILE A 45 19.29 -2.32 6.42
C ILE A 45 19.20 -1.31 5.27
N PHE A 46 18.12 -1.34 4.49
CA PHE A 46 17.93 -0.43 3.36
C PHE A 46 17.93 1.04 3.80
N ASN A 47 17.11 1.38 4.80
CA ASN A 47 17.06 2.75 5.35
C ASN A 47 18.38 3.13 6.07
N MET A 48 19.04 2.19 6.72
CA MET A 48 20.34 2.44 7.37
C MET A 48 21.41 2.81 6.34
N LEU A 49 21.53 2.06 5.24
CA LEU A 49 22.48 2.35 4.16
C LEU A 49 22.17 3.68 3.46
N PHE A 50 20.88 4.00 3.30
CA PHE A 50 20.47 5.26 2.70
C PHE A 50 20.72 6.47 3.64
N THR A 51 20.49 6.29 4.94
CA THR A 51 20.87 7.28 5.96
C THR A 51 22.39 7.47 6.00
N LEU A 52 23.15 6.38 5.91
CA LEU A 52 24.61 6.45 5.81
C LEU A 52 25.03 7.21 4.56
N ASN A 53 24.41 6.97 3.41
CA ASN A 53 24.68 7.75 2.20
C ASN A 53 24.48 9.25 2.41
N LEU A 54 23.39 9.66 3.08
CA LEU A 54 23.09 11.07 3.37
C LEU A 54 24.22 11.77 4.16
N LEU A 55 24.86 11.05 5.09
CA LEU A 55 25.96 11.56 5.90
C LEU A 55 27.26 11.78 5.10
N TYR A 56 27.44 11.06 3.99
CA TYR A 56 28.64 11.09 3.15
C TYR A 56 28.44 11.87 1.84
N ILE A 57 27.31 12.58 1.68
CA ILE A 57 27.06 13.39 0.48
C ILE A 57 28.14 14.47 0.33
N PRO A 58 28.74 14.64 -0.87
CA PRO A 58 29.66 15.73 -1.11
C PRO A 58 28.97 17.09 -0.94
N PRO A 59 29.67 18.17 -0.52
CA PRO A 59 29.09 19.50 -0.34
C PRO A 59 28.75 20.19 -1.68
N LYS A 60 27.88 19.57 -2.48
CA LYS A 60 27.31 20.04 -3.74
C LYS A 60 25.80 20.01 -3.62
N ILE A 61 25.17 21.17 -3.75
CA ILE A 61 23.72 21.34 -3.56
C ILE A 61 22.91 20.40 -4.46
N GLU A 62 23.35 20.21 -5.71
CA GLU A 62 22.68 19.32 -6.67
C GLU A 62 22.62 17.85 -6.19
N SER A 63 23.69 17.37 -5.55
CA SER A 63 23.74 16.01 -4.99
C SER A 63 22.85 15.87 -3.75
N TYR A 64 22.73 16.94 -2.97
CA TYR A 64 21.83 16.98 -1.80
C TYR A 64 20.36 16.96 -2.18
N ILE A 65 19.95 17.67 -3.24
CA ILE A 65 18.53 17.76 -3.62
C ILE A 65 17.99 16.38 -4.01
N GLY A 66 18.71 15.65 -4.88
CA GLY A 66 18.27 14.34 -5.37
C GLY A 66 18.12 13.31 -4.24
N GLU A 67 19.19 13.12 -3.46
CA GLU A 67 19.22 12.13 -2.37
C GLU A 67 18.32 12.56 -1.20
N GLY A 68 18.23 13.86 -0.92
CA GLY A 68 17.41 14.42 0.16
C GLY A 68 15.90 14.27 -0.10
N VAL A 69 15.43 14.53 -1.32
CA VAL A 69 14.01 14.31 -1.68
C VAL A 69 13.64 12.83 -1.50
N PHE A 70 14.49 11.92 -1.95
CA PHE A 70 14.26 10.49 -1.77
C PHE A 70 14.23 10.10 -0.29
N TYR A 71 15.09 10.69 0.54
CA TYR A 71 15.10 10.46 1.99
C TYR A 71 13.75 10.81 2.65
N PHE A 72 13.14 11.95 2.27
CA PHE A 72 11.82 12.34 2.77
C PHE A 72 10.70 11.39 2.33
N VAL A 73 10.80 10.84 1.11
CA VAL A 73 9.87 9.81 0.63
C VAL A 73 10.00 8.54 1.49
N GLU A 74 11.23 8.10 1.79
CA GLU A 74 11.47 6.94 2.65
C GLU A 74 10.93 7.13 4.08
N ILE A 75 11.09 8.32 4.67
CA ILE A 75 10.46 8.64 5.98
C ILE A 75 8.93 8.48 5.92
N THR A 76 8.31 8.90 4.81
CA THR A 76 6.86 8.78 4.61
C THR A 76 6.44 7.31 4.52
N ILE A 77 7.17 6.49 3.76
CA ILE A 77 6.93 5.05 3.63
C ILE A 77 7.12 4.35 4.97
N ALA A 78 8.19 4.68 5.70
CA ALA A 78 8.45 4.17 7.04
C ALA A 78 7.27 4.45 7.98
N THR A 79 6.78 5.69 8.00
CA THR A 79 5.64 6.11 8.83
C THR A 79 4.37 5.31 8.48
N LYS A 80 4.12 5.05 7.20
CA LYS A 80 3.00 4.22 6.74
C LYS A 80 3.10 2.78 7.25
N ILE A 81 4.27 2.16 7.16
CA ILE A 81 4.50 0.79 7.64
C ILE A 81 4.30 0.71 9.15
N TRP A 82 4.90 1.65 9.90
CA TRP A 82 4.71 1.75 11.34
C TRP A 82 3.24 1.90 11.73
N THR A 83 2.48 2.69 10.96
CA THR A 83 1.04 2.85 11.18
C THR A 83 0.30 1.51 11.07
N ILE A 84 0.57 0.70 10.03
CA ILE A 84 -0.05 -0.63 9.91
C ILE A 84 0.35 -1.57 11.05
N LEU A 85 1.62 -1.56 11.44
CA LEU A 85 2.14 -2.41 12.51
C LEU A 85 1.49 -2.07 13.87
N PHE A 86 1.37 -0.78 14.20
CA PHE A 86 0.79 -0.33 15.47
C PHE A 86 -0.74 -0.35 15.49
N MET A 87 -1.40 -0.13 14.35
CA MET A 87 -2.86 -0.12 14.26
C MET A 87 -3.44 -1.48 13.88
N ARG A 88 -2.65 -2.55 13.96
CA ARG A 88 -3.04 -3.90 13.54
C ARG A 88 -4.36 -4.36 14.15
N ASP A 89 -4.50 -4.24 15.47
CA ASP A 89 -5.70 -4.70 16.19
C ASP A 89 -6.93 -3.87 15.79
N LYS A 90 -6.74 -2.54 15.66
CA LYS A 90 -7.79 -1.63 15.17
C LYS A 90 -8.22 -1.95 13.74
N LEU A 91 -7.27 -2.35 12.88
CA LEU A 91 -7.58 -2.77 11.51
C LEU A 91 -8.38 -4.08 11.52
N ILE A 92 -8.03 -5.04 12.37
CA ILE A 92 -8.79 -6.28 12.53
C ILE A 92 -10.22 -5.96 12.97
N ASP A 93 -10.39 -5.07 13.95
CA ASP A 93 -11.72 -4.71 14.44
C ASP A 93 -12.51 -3.91 13.40
N ALA A 94 -11.87 -3.02 12.63
CA ALA A 94 -12.51 -2.34 11.51
C ALA A 94 -13.01 -3.33 10.45
N ILE A 95 -12.21 -4.34 10.11
CA ILE A 95 -12.62 -5.40 9.17
C ILE A 95 -13.81 -6.21 9.72
N LYS A 96 -13.80 -6.56 11.02
CA LYS A 96 -14.94 -7.24 11.65
C LYS A 96 -16.22 -6.40 11.61
N ILE A 97 -16.11 -5.09 11.83
CA ILE A 97 -17.25 -4.17 11.74
C ILE A 97 -17.79 -4.15 10.31
N ILE A 98 -16.92 -4.11 9.31
CA ILE A 98 -17.32 -4.09 7.89
C ILE A 98 -18.09 -5.37 7.50
N ASP A 99 -17.75 -6.52 8.10
CA ASP A 99 -18.38 -7.80 7.80
C ASP A 99 -19.55 -8.14 8.73
N CYS A 100 -19.97 -7.23 9.63
CA CYS A 100 -21.06 -7.51 10.56
C CYS A 100 -22.44 -7.42 9.88
N ASP A 101 -23.42 -8.09 10.50
CA ASP A 101 -24.75 -8.24 9.93
C ASP A 101 -25.53 -6.92 9.85
N GLU A 102 -25.15 -5.88 10.58
CA GLU A 102 -25.76 -4.55 10.50
C GLU A 102 -25.33 -3.78 9.24
N PHE A 103 -24.15 -4.08 8.68
CA PHE A 103 -23.63 -3.43 7.48
C PHE A 103 -23.94 -4.22 6.21
N ILE A 104 -25.14 -4.80 6.05
CA ILE A 104 -25.50 -5.59 4.86
C ILE A 104 -25.31 -4.77 3.58
N GLY A 105 -24.44 -5.26 2.71
CA GLY A 105 -24.15 -4.65 1.41
C GLY A 105 -25.15 -5.05 0.34
N ASP A 106 -25.27 -4.24 -0.71
CA ASP A 106 -26.12 -4.51 -1.88
C ASP A 106 -25.37 -5.24 -3.00
N TYR A 107 -24.42 -6.12 -2.67
CA TYR A 107 -23.52 -6.77 -3.63
C TYR A 107 -24.22 -7.61 -4.70
N GLU A 108 -25.39 -8.17 -4.40
CA GLU A 108 -26.20 -8.94 -5.35
C GLU A 108 -26.81 -8.05 -6.44
N ASN A 109 -27.00 -6.76 -6.14
CA ASN A 109 -27.49 -5.78 -7.07
C ASN A 109 -26.33 -5.10 -7.81
N LYS A 110 -26.18 -5.38 -9.11
CA LYS A 110 -25.16 -4.71 -9.95
C LYS A 110 -25.36 -3.20 -10.05
N ASP A 111 -26.57 -2.72 -9.79
CA ASP A 111 -26.87 -1.30 -9.71
C ASP A 111 -26.70 -0.70 -8.31
N GLY A 112 -26.37 -1.54 -7.33
CA GLY A 112 -26.11 -1.20 -5.95
C GLY A 112 -24.95 -0.21 -5.77
N ILE A 113 -25.08 0.62 -4.74
CA ILE A 113 -24.12 1.66 -4.37
C ILE A 113 -22.79 1.02 -3.99
N LEU A 114 -22.82 -0.01 -3.15
CA LEU A 114 -21.61 -0.66 -2.64
C LEU A 114 -20.92 -1.47 -3.75
N TYR A 115 -21.71 -2.17 -4.58
CA TYR A 115 -21.18 -2.88 -5.75
C TYR A 115 -20.42 -1.91 -6.69
N LYS A 116 -21.04 -0.81 -7.09
CA LYS A 116 -20.45 0.19 -7.99
C LYS A 116 -19.18 0.81 -7.40
N MET A 117 -19.20 1.16 -6.11
CA MET A 117 -18.03 1.72 -5.42
C MET A 117 -16.89 0.71 -5.29
N ASN A 118 -17.18 -0.57 -5.02
CA ASN A 118 -16.16 -1.63 -4.99
C ASN A 118 -15.54 -1.88 -6.39
N VAL A 119 -16.34 -1.87 -7.46
CA VAL A 119 -15.81 -1.99 -8.83
C VAL A 119 -14.89 -0.80 -9.14
N GLY A 120 -15.31 0.43 -8.81
CA GLY A 120 -14.50 1.63 -8.96
C GLY A 120 -13.19 1.55 -8.19
N PHE A 121 -13.23 1.12 -6.93
CA PHE A 121 -12.04 0.90 -6.10
C PHE A 121 -11.08 -0.13 -6.70
N ARG A 122 -11.59 -1.30 -7.12
CA ARG A 122 -10.77 -2.36 -7.74
C ARG A 122 -10.10 -1.87 -9.02
N LEU A 123 -10.82 -1.11 -9.85
CA LEU A 123 -10.25 -0.50 -11.06
C LEU A 123 -9.19 0.55 -10.72
N GLY A 124 -9.50 1.49 -9.83
CA GLY A 124 -8.59 2.56 -9.42
C GLY A 124 -7.28 2.00 -8.83
N ARG A 125 -7.40 0.98 -7.98
CA ARG A 125 -6.24 0.24 -7.45
C ARG A 125 -5.43 -0.42 -8.55
N LYS A 126 -6.08 -1.11 -9.50
CA LYS A 126 -5.38 -1.78 -10.61
C LYS A 126 -4.60 -0.77 -11.45
N LEU A 127 -5.21 0.37 -11.77
CA LEU A 127 -4.56 1.45 -12.50
C LEU A 127 -3.38 2.03 -11.70
N TYR A 128 -3.56 2.29 -10.41
CA TYR A 128 -2.51 2.79 -9.53
C TYR A 128 -1.31 1.83 -9.45
N ALA A 129 -1.58 0.54 -9.25
CA ALA A 129 -0.54 -0.49 -9.21
C ALA A 129 0.19 -0.61 -10.56
N THR A 130 -0.54 -0.63 -11.68
CA THR A 130 0.06 -0.68 -13.01
C THR A 130 0.95 0.53 -13.27
N LEU A 131 0.46 1.74 -12.94
CA LEU A 131 1.23 2.97 -13.12
C LEU A 131 2.57 2.92 -12.37
N LEU A 132 2.54 2.55 -11.10
CA LEU A 132 3.75 2.48 -10.28
C LEU A 132 4.73 1.39 -10.75
N ASN A 133 4.23 0.23 -11.17
CA ASN A 133 5.09 -0.81 -11.75
C ASN A 133 5.71 -0.36 -13.08
N THR A 134 4.98 0.39 -13.92
CA THR A 134 5.54 0.98 -15.15
C THR A 134 6.62 2.00 -14.84
N LEU A 135 6.43 2.85 -13.83
CA LEU A 135 7.45 3.81 -13.38
C LEU A 135 8.70 3.10 -12.86
N PHE A 136 8.54 2.04 -12.05
CA PHE A 136 9.67 1.22 -11.60
C PHE A 136 10.47 0.63 -12.77
N VAL A 137 9.79 0.08 -13.78
CA VAL A 137 10.45 -0.45 -14.98
C VAL A 137 11.16 0.67 -15.75
N ALA A 138 10.56 1.85 -15.83
CA ALA A 138 11.15 3.02 -16.47
C ALA A 138 12.38 3.55 -15.72
N ASP A 139 12.42 3.47 -14.40
CA ASP A 139 13.55 3.95 -13.59
C ASP A 139 14.70 2.95 -13.50
N VAL A 140 14.41 1.65 -13.52
CA VAL A 140 15.43 0.59 -13.34
C VAL A 140 15.81 -0.02 -14.68
N ILE A 141 14.85 -0.57 -15.43
CA ILE A 141 15.16 -1.43 -16.59
C ILE A 141 15.55 -0.60 -17.81
N VAL A 142 14.83 0.51 -18.05
CA VAL A 142 15.06 1.34 -19.25
C VAL A 142 16.48 1.93 -19.28
N PRO A 143 17.04 2.48 -18.18
CA PRO A 143 18.42 2.94 -18.17
C PRO A 143 19.43 1.83 -18.45
N ILE A 144 19.23 0.61 -17.95
CA ILE A 144 20.13 -0.52 -18.28
C ILE A 144 20.15 -0.76 -19.78
N PHE A 145 18.96 -0.86 -20.40
CA PHE A 145 18.83 -1.11 -21.83
C PHE A 145 19.47 0.00 -22.68
N PHE A 146 19.17 1.27 -22.39
CA PHE A 146 19.75 2.39 -23.13
C PHE A 146 21.26 2.49 -22.99
N ASN A 147 21.79 2.25 -21.78
CA ASN A 147 23.22 2.26 -21.53
C ASN A 147 23.93 1.10 -22.26
N LEU A 148 23.30 -0.08 -22.29
CA LEU A 148 23.81 -1.22 -23.06
C LEU A 148 23.88 -0.92 -24.56
N VAL A 149 22.83 -0.31 -25.13
CA VAL A 149 22.81 0.07 -26.57
C VAL A 149 23.83 1.15 -26.89
N ARG A 150 24.07 2.10 -25.98
CA ARG A 150 25.03 3.20 -26.17
C ARG A 150 26.48 2.84 -25.81
N GLY A 151 26.73 1.67 -25.24
CA GLY A 151 28.05 1.29 -24.73
C GLY A 151 28.51 2.10 -23.52
N THR A 152 27.60 2.81 -22.83
CA THR A 152 27.89 3.58 -21.62
C THR A 152 27.63 2.73 -20.38
N ARG A 153 28.32 3.01 -19.28
CA ARG A 153 28.04 2.32 -18.00
C ARG A 153 26.73 2.83 -17.39
N PRO A 154 25.87 1.94 -16.89
CA PRO A 154 24.68 2.34 -16.15
C PRO A 154 25.06 3.06 -14.84
N LYS A 155 24.23 4.01 -14.43
CA LYS A 155 24.30 4.64 -13.11
C LYS A 155 23.45 3.84 -12.12
N LEU A 156 23.77 3.96 -10.83
CA LEU A 156 22.93 3.40 -9.77
C LEU A 156 21.53 4.03 -9.82
N PRO A 157 20.46 3.27 -9.54
CA PRO A 157 19.09 3.70 -9.81
C PRO A 157 18.59 4.78 -8.85
N ILE A 158 19.12 4.83 -7.62
CA ILE A 158 18.70 5.79 -6.59
C ILE A 158 19.89 6.56 -6.06
N SER A 159 20.81 5.82 -5.45
CA SER A 159 21.75 6.36 -4.50
C SER A 159 23.15 6.02 -4.92
N ASN A 160 24.03 7.01 -4.90
CA ASN A 160 25.41 6.77 -5.28
C ASN A 160 26.20 6.00 -4.22
N TYR A 161 25.71 5.91 -2.97
CA TYR A 161 26.44 5.31 -1.84
C TYR A 161 27.84 5.91 -1.71
N TYR A 162 27.90 7.22 -1.47
CA TYR A 162 29.12 8.02 -1.36
C TYR A 162 30.09 7.59 -0.25
N PHE A 163 29.64 6.72 0.66
CA PHE A 163 30.51 6.10 1.67
C PHE A 163 31.45 5.02 1.08
N LEU A 164 31.21 4.57 -0.15
CA LEU A 164 32.09 3.66 -0.90
C LEU A 164 33.05 4.46 -1.80
N SER A 165 34.27 3.95 -1.99
CA SER A 165 35.20 4.57 -2.94
C SER A 165 34.71 4.39 -4.38
N ASP A 166 35.14 5.28 -5.28
CA ASP A 166 34.79 5.18 -6.70
C ASP A 166 35.27 3.86 -7.32
N GLU A 167 36.46 3.38 -6.94
CA GLU A 167 36.99 2.08 -7.37
C GLU A 167 36.08 0.91 -6.94
N GLN A 168 35.57 0.94 -5.71
CA GLN A 168 34.63 -0.08 -5.21
C GLN A 168 33.28 -0.02 -5.94
N ARG A 169 32.77 1.19 -6.20
CA ARG A 169 31.51 1.39 -6.93
C ARG A 169 31.60 1.02 -8.40
N GLU A 170 32.78 1.18 -9.01
CA GLU A 170 33.03 0.84 -10.41
C GLU A 170 33.43 -0.62 -10.62
N SER A 171 33.79 -1.34 -9.56
CA SER A 171 33.99 -2.78 -9.60
C SER A 171 32.69 -3.46 -10.07
N GLY A 172 32.76 -4.16 -11.21
CA GLY A 172 31.57 -4.70 -11.87
C GLY A 172 30.71 -5.60 -10.97
N VAL A 173 31.32 -6.42 -10.12
CA VAL A 173 30.59 -7.31 -9.20
C VAL A 173 29.87 -6.49 -8.13
N ILE A 174 30.57 -5.56 -7.48
CA ILE A 174 30.01 -4.73 -6.40
C ILE A 174 28.91 -3.83 -6.95
N PHE A 175 29.14 -3.23 -8.13
CA PHE A 175 28.15 -2.42 -8.83
C PHE A 175 26.84 -3.18 -9.02
N TRP A 176 26.88 -4.38 -9.61
CA TRP A 176 25.66 -5.15 -9.88
C TRP A 176 24.99 -5.68 -8.62
N CYS A 177 25.76 -5.99 -7.56
CA CYS A 177 25.20 -6.31 -6.25
C CYS A 177 24.42 -5.14 -5.65
N ILE A 178 25.01 -3.94 -5.64
CA ILE A 178 24.34 -2.73 -5.11
C ILE A 178 23.14 -2.36 -5.98
N TYR A 179 23.31 -2.42 -7.30
CA TYR A 179 22.23 -2.14 -8.25
C TYR A 179 21.02 -3.05 -8.01
N SER A 180 21.26 -4.36 -7.87
CA SER A 180 20.20 -5.34 -7.61
C SER A 180 19.55 -5.13 -6.26
N TYR A 181 20.35 -4.84 -5.22
CA TYR A 181 19.86 -4.56 -3.88
C TYR A 181 18.99 -3.29 -3.83
N GLN A 182 19.45 -2.19 -4.45
CA GLN A 182 18.68 -0.96 -4.53
C GLN A 182 17.37 -1.16 -5.31
N SER A 183 17.44 -1.86 -6.44
CA SER A 183 16.25 -2.17 -7.26
C SER A 183 15.21 -2.99 -6.48
N MET A 184 15.67 -4.03 -5.77
CA MET A 184 14.80 -4.83 -4.91
C MET A 184 14.21 -4.00 -3.77
N GLY A 185 15.01 -3.15 -3.15
CA GLY A 185 14.58 -2.23 -2.09
C GLY A 185 13.45 -1.31 -2.56
N ILE A 186 13.65 -0.55 -3.65
CA ILE A 186 12.61 0.32 -4.24
C ILE A 186 11.34 -0.47 -4.49
N TYR A 187 11.46 -1.65 -5.10
CA TYR A 187 10.30 -2.44 -5.45
C TYR A 187 9.50 -2.87 -4.22
N CYS A 188 10.19 -3.31 -3.16
CA CYS A 188 9.55 -3.66 -1.89
C CYS A 188 8.88 -2.44 -1.25
N HIS A 189 9.52 -1.27 -1.29
CA HIS A 189 8.99 -0.03 -0.72
C HIS A 189 7.82 0.56 -1.49
N MET A 190 7.87 0.51 -2.81
CA MET A 190 6.74 0.78 -3.69
C MET A 190 5.56 -0.14 -3.37
N MET A 191 5.81 -1.43 -3.13
CA MET A 191 4.77 -2.39 -2.74
C MET A 191 4.16 -2.11 -1.36
N TYR A 192 4.97 -1.68 -0.38
CA TYR A 192 4.43 -1.15 0.89
C TYR A 192 3.49 0.02 0.61
N ASN A 193 3.93 0.98 -0.19
CA ASN A 193 3.17 2.18 -0.50
C ASN A 193 1.83 1.86 -1.19
N ILE A 194 1.85 1.02 -2.24
CA ILE A 194 0.64 0.56 -2.93
C ILE A 194 -0.34 -0.09 -1.95
N SER A 195 0.16 -0.98 -1.10
CA SER A 195 -0.68 -1.76 -0.18
C SER A 195 -1.32 -0.88 0.88
N VAL A 196 -0.56 0.05 1.48
CA VAL A 196 -1.05 0.98 2.52
C VAL A 196 -2.03 1.99 1.95
N ASP A 197 -1.67 2.66 0.86
CA ASP A 197 -2.53 3.71 0.31
C ASP A 197 -3.85 3.14 -0.21
N SER A 198 -3.81 1.97 -0.85
CA SER A 198 -5.04 1.32 -1.30
C SER A 198 -5.86 0.71 -0.16
N LEU A 199 -5.25 0.30 0.96
CA LEU A 199 -6.01 -0.09 2.15
C LEU A 199 -6.77 1.11 2.73
N ILE A 200 -6.07 2.23 2.97
CA ILE A 200 -6.67 3.44 3.53
C ILE A 200 -7.77 3.95 2.60
N ALA A 201 -7.50 4.04 1.30
CA ALA A 201 -8.50 4.46 0.32
C ALA A 201 -9.72 3.52 0.30
N GLY A 202 -9.51 2.20 0.38
CA GLY A 202 -10.61 1.24 0.41
C GLY A 202 -11.46 1.35 1.67
N LEU A 203 -10.86 1.58 2.84
CA LEU A 203 -11.60 1.84 4.09
C LEU A 203 -12.48 3.09 3.95
N LEU A 204 -11.93 4.18 3.41
CA LEU A 204 -12.69 5.40 3.14
C LEU A 204 -13.84 5.17 2.15
N VAL A 205 -13.59 4.40 1.09
CA VAL A 205 -14.62 4.05 0.10
C VAL A 205 -15.76 3.29 0.73
N ILE A 206 -15.49 2.30 1.61
CA ILE A 206 -16.55 1.59 2.32
C ILE A 206 -17.32 2.52 3.23
N THR A 207 -16.65 3.36 4.02
CA THR A 207 -17.33 4.32 4.90
C THR A 207 -18.27 5.22 4.09
N ILE A 208 -17.81 5.75 2.96
CA ILE A 208 -18.65 6.59 2.08
C ILE A 208 -19.82 5.79 1.51
N ALA A 209 -19.60 4.55 1.07
CA ALA A 209 -20.65 3.69 0.52
C ALA A 209 -21.73 3.38 1.56
N GLN A 210 -21.32 3.02 2.78
CA GLN A 210 -22.21 2.71 3.89
C GLN A 210 -23.01 3.95 4.33
N LEU A 211 -22.38 5.14 4.38
CA LEU A 211 -23.11 6.39 4.66
C LEU A 211 -24.13 6.74 3.57
N ARG A 212 -23.82 6.46 2.29
CA ARG A 212 -24.77 6.66 1.19
C ARG A 212 -25.94 5.68 1.27
N LEU A 213 -25.67 4.42 1.61
CA LEU A 213 -26.70 3.41 1.80
C LEU A 213 -27.61 3.78 2.97
N LEU A 214 -27.04 4.22 4.10
CA LEU A 214 -27.80 4.72 5.24
C LEU A 214 -28.70 5.89 4.86
N ASN A 215 -28.18 6.91 4.17
CA ASN A 215 -28.98 8.05 3.70
C ASN A 215 -30.09 7.62 2.72
N HIS A 216 -29.82 6.66 1.84
CA HIS A 216 -30.83 6.11 0.94
C HIS A 216 -31.94 5.40 1.72
N ASN A 217 -31.59 4.58 2.70
CA ASN A 217 -32.54 3.86 3.53
C ASN A 217 -33.37 4.83 4.39
N LEU A 218 -32.74 5.84 5.00
CA LEU A 218 -33.43 6.87 5.79
C LEU A 218 -34.43 7.67 4.94
N ARG A 219 -34.07 8.04 3.70
CA ARG A 219 -34.99 8.76 2.80
C ARG A 219 -36.15 7.91 2.31
N ASN A 220 -35.97 6.59 2.27
CA ASN A 220 -36.97 5.64 1.79
C ASN A 220 -37.60 4.83 2.94
N LEU A 221 -37.47 5.31 4.18
CA LEU A 221 -38.17 4.76 5.33
C LEU A 221 -39.66 4.73 5.02
N LYS A 222 -40.22 3.52 4.93
CA LYS A 222 -41.65 3.31 4.86
C LYS A 222 -42.13 2.96 6.26
N LEU A 223 -43.21 3.59 6.70
CA LEU A 223 -43.93 3.18 7.89
C LEU A 223 -44.20 1.68 7.83
N SER A 224 -43.91 0.98 8.93
CA SER A 224 -44.22 -0.43 9.09
C SER A 224 -45.73 -0.69 8.95
N GLU A 225 -46.10 -1.93 8.66
CA GLU A 225 -47.51 -2.36 8.63
C GLU A 225 -48.24 -2.09 9.96
N GLU A 226 -47.53 -2.07 11.08
CA GLU A 226 -48.06 -1.77 12.41
C GLU A 226 -48.26 -0.26 12.60
N GLU A 227 -47.29 0.56 12.18
CA GLU A 227 -47.40 2.03 12.21
C GLU A 227 -48.46 2.55 11.23
N ARG A 228 -48.63 1.90 10.08
CA ARG A 228 -49.73 2.21 9.13
C ARG A 228 -51.11 1.95 9.71
N LYS A 229 -51.23 1.06 10.70
CA LYS A 229 -52.49 0.76 11.39
C LYS A 229 -52.77 1.70 12.55
N LEU A 230 -51.79 2.52 12.98
CA LEU A 230 -52.01 3.56 13.98
C LEU A 230 -52.89 4.68 13.40
N PRO A 231 -53.77 5.29 14.21
CA PRO A 231 -54.53 6.47 13.80
C PRO A 231 -53.60 7.54 13.23
N TYR A 232 -54.04 8.22 12.16
CA TYR A 232 -53.25 9.21 11.41
C TYR A 232 -52.63 10.31 12.30
N GLU A 233 -53.25 10.59 13.45
CA GLU A 233 -52.82 11.58 14.45
C GLU A 233 -51.58 11.17 15.26
N ILE A 234 -51.22 9.87 15.26
CA ILE A 234 -50.13 9.27 16.05
C ILE A 234 -49.01 8.74 15.14
N GLN A 235 -49.17 8.84 13.82
CA GLN A 235 -48.12 8.47 12.88
C GLN A 235 -47.04 9.58 12.89
N ASP A 236 -45.83 9.23 13.30
CA ASP A 236 -44.67 10.13 13.20
C ASP A 236 -44.49 10.52 11.72
N LYS A 237 -44.53 11.83 11.46
CA LYS A 237 -44.41 12.42 10.12
C LYS A 237 -43.02 12.29 9.52
#